data_AF-A0A562GH41-F1
#
_entry.id   AF-A0A562GH41-F1
#
_cell.length_a   1.000
_cell.length_b   1.000
_cell.length_c   1.000
_cell.angle_alpha   90.00
_cell.angle_beta   90.00
_cell.angle_gamma   90.00
#
_symmetry.space_group_name_H-M   'P 1'
#
loop_
_entity.id
_entity.type
_entity.pdbx_description
1 polymer ?
#
loop_
_entity_poly.entity_id
_entity_poly.type
_entity_poly.pdbx_seq_one_letter_code
_entity_poly.pdbx_strand_id
1 'polypeptide(L)'
;MMRTEAVITIVAMAIATFFTRFASFAIFGSAGISQRLKRFLKHVPTAILTALIAPTLFAPQGYIEISTGNSYLIAGTIATLLAYFRQPPLVTMGGGMVAMLAIRSFGI
;
A
#
# COMPACT_ATOMS: atom_id res chain seq x y z
N MET A 1 -25.26 3.44 -24.56
CA MET A 1 -24.40 4.60 -24.85
C MET A 1 -23.64 4.96 -23.59
N MET A 2 -22.33 4.75 -23.56
CA MET A 2 -21.50 5.28 -22.47
C MET A 2 -21.57 6.80 -22.55
N ARG A 3 -22.16 7.42 -21.53
CA ARG A 3 -22.43 8.86 -21.46
C ARG A 3 -21.11 9.60 -21.67
N THR A 4 -21.02 10.47 -22.67
CA THR A 4 -19.82 11.26 -23.00
C THR A 4 -19.21 11.93 -21.76
N GLU A 5 -20.03 12.27 -20.78
CA GLU A 5 -19.68 12.71 -19.42
C GLU A 5 -18.58 11.87 -18.74
N ALA A 6 -18.66 10.54 -18.81
CA ALA A 6 -17.68 9.67 -18.17
C ALA A 6 -16.32 9.78 -18.86
N VAL A 7 -16.31 9.86 -20.20
CA VAL A 7 -15.07 10.03 -20.98
C VAL A 7 -14.44 11.38 -20.67
N ILE A 8 -15.24 12.44 -20.62
CA ILE A 8 -14.76 13.79 -20.28
C ILE A 8 -14.19 13.81 -18.86
N THR A 9 -14.86 13.17 -17.90
CA THR A 9 -14.41 13.11 -16.50
C THR A 9 -13.10 12.34 -16.37
N ILE A 10 -12.97 11.19 -17.05
CA ILE A 10 -11.74 10.39 -17.04
C ILE A 10 -10.58 11.20 -17.64
N VAL A 11 -10.81 11.86 -18.78
CA VAL A 11 -9.79 12.69 -19.43
C VAL A 11 -9.41 13.88 -18.55
N ALA A 12 -10.39 14.56 -17.94
CA ALA A 12 -10.14 15.67 -17.02
C ALA A 12 -9.33 15.22 -15.79
N MET A 13 -9.69 14.10 -15.16
CA MET A 13 -8.95 13.53 -14.03
C MET A 13 -7.55 13.07 -14.43
N ALA A 14 -7.39 12.49 -15.63
CA ALA A 14 -6.09 12.09 -16.15
C ALA A 14 -5.17 13.31 -16.34
N ILE A 15 -5.68 14.38 -16.95
CA ILE A 15 -4.94 15.65 -17.13
C ILE A 15 -4.58 16.25 -15.77
N ALA A 16 -5.54 16.37 -14.84
CA ALA A 16 -5.30 16.91 -13.51
C ALA A 16 -4.23 16.11 -12.76
N THR A 17 -4.34 14.78 -12.76
CA THR A 17 -3.38 13.88 -12.09
C THR A 17 -1.99 13.96 -12.70
N PHE A 18 -1.92 13.95 -14.05
CA PHE A 18 -0.66 14.08 -14.77
C PHE A 18 0.00 15.42 -14.45
N PHE A 19 -0.77 16.50 -14.45
CA PHE A 19 -0.29 17.82 -14.11
C PHE A 19 0.23 17.88 -12.68
N THR A 20 -0.49 17.37 -11.68
CA THR A 20 0.00 17.34 -10.29
C THR A 20 1.30 16.55 -10.17
N ARG A 21 1.41 15.40 -10.85
CA ARG A 21 2.59 14.53 -10.78
C ARG A 21 3.80 15.12 -11.50
N PHE A 22 3.58 15.71 -12.68
CA PHE A 22 4.61 16.31 -13.50
C PHE A 22 5.05 17.68 -12.96
N ALA A 23 4.12 18.50 -12.47
CA ALA A 23 4.43 19.75 -11.78
C ALA A 23 5.27 19.47 -10.53
N SER A 24 4.89 18.47 -9.72
CA SER A 24 5.70 18.05 -8.58
C SER A 24 7.12 17.69 -8.99
N PHE A 25 7.28 16.94 -10.10
CA PHE A 25 8.59 16.53 -10.60
C PHE A 25 9.40 17.69 -11.23
N ALA A 26 8.75 18.58 -11.99
CA ALA A 26 9.38 19.70 -12.70
C ALA A 26 9.83 20.81 -11.73
N ILE A 27 9.01 21.13 -10.73
CA ILE A 27 9.38 22.04 -9.63
C ILE A 27 10.57 21.44 -8.86
N PHE A 28 10.56 20.13 -8.61
CA PHE A 28 11.69 19.42 -7.99
C PHE A 28 12.94 19.33 -8.87
N GLY A 29 12.79 19.26 -10.19
CA GLY A 29 13.90 19.20 -11.14
C GLY A 29 14.67 20.52 -11.25
N SER A 30 13.97 21.66 -11.10
CA SER A 30 14.58 22.99 -11.22
C SER A 30 15.03 23.59 -9.89
N ALA A 31 14.38 23.25 -8.77
CA ALA A 31 14.77 23.70 -7.45
C ALA A 31 15.76 22.69 -6.85
N GLY A 32 17.06 22.92 -6.99
CA GLY A 32 18.15 22.02 -6.55
C GLY A 32 17.88 21.34 -5.20
N ILE A 33 17.36 20.12 -5.25
CA ILE A 33 17.00 19.34 -4.07
C ILE A 33 18.30 18.99 -3.36
N SER A 34 18.47 19.43 -2.11
CA SER A 34 19.57 18.94 -1.27
C SER A 34 19.54 17.41 -1.26
N GLN A 35 20.71 16.78 -1.46
CA GLN A 35 20.85 15.33 -1.53
C GLN A 35 20.19 14.59 -0.34
N ARG A 36 20.03 15.28 0.81
CA ARG A 36 19.27 14.80 1.98
C ARG A 36 17.78 14.63 1.68
N LEU A 37 17.10 15.65 1.13
CA LEU A 37 15.66 15.62 0.86
C LEU A 37 15.30 14.57 -0.21
N LYS A 38 16.13 14.40 -1.24
CA LYS A 38 15.94 13.33 -2.24
C LYS A 38 16.02 11.94 -1.62
N ARG A 39 16.94 11.73 -0.66
CA ARG A 39 17.01 10.47 0.10
C ARG A 39 15.78 10.28 0.98
N PHE A 40 15.30 11.31 1.68
CA PHE A 40 14.07 11.21 2.49
C PHE A 40 12.84 10.86 1.64
N LEU A 41 12.64 11.57 0.53
CA LEU A 41 11.49 11.34 -0.36
C LEU A 41 11.50 9.96 -1.02
N LYS A 42 12.66 9.35 -1.26
CA LYS A 42 12.75 7.96 -1.74
C LYS A 42 12.15 6.96 -0.75
N HIS A 43 12.18 7.27 0.56
CA HIS A 43 11.64 6.39 1.61
C HIS A 43 10.17 6.69 1.94
N VAL A 44 9.64 7.84 1.48
CA VAL A 44 8.24 8.22 1.72
C VAL A 44 7.25 7.16 1.22
N PRO A 45 7.35 6.59 -0.01
CA PRO A 45 6.42 5.57 -0.46
C PRO A 45 6.41 4.35 0.46
N THR A 46 7.57 3.83 0.82
CA THR A 46 7.68 2.68 1.72
C THR A 46 7.16 3.00 3.12
N ALA A 47 7.49 4.18 3.66
CA ALA A 47 7.02 4.61 4.98
C ALA A 47 5.49 4.76 5.03
N ILE A 48 4.88 5.34 3.99
CA ILE A 48 3.42 5.46 3.89
C ILE A 48 2.78 4.07 3.83
N LEU A 49 3.29 3.15 3.00
CA LEU A 49 2.76 1.79 2.92
C LEU A 49 2.85 1.08 4.28
N THR A 50 3.99 1.20 4.97
CA THR A 50 4.14 0.66 6.33
C THR A 50 3.16 1.30 7.31
N ALA A 51 2.99 2.63 7.27
CA ALA A 51 2.07 3.34 8.14
C ALA A 51 0.59 3.02 7.86
N LEU A 52 0.25 2.61 6.64
CA LEU A 52 -1.09 2.14 6.28
C LEU A 52 -1.31 0.69 6.74
N ILE A 53 -0.32 -0.18 6.57
CA ILE A 53 -0.45 -1.61 6.85
C ILE A 53 -0.29 -1.92 8.35
N ALA A 54 0.65 -1.27 9.03
CA ALA A 54 0.93 -1.52 10.45
C ALA A 54 -0.33 -1.42 11.36
N PRO A 55 -1.14 -0.34 11.33
CA PRO A 55 -2.33 -0.27 12.17
C PRO A 55 -3.37 -1.33 11.78
N THR A 56 -3.49 -1.69 10.49
CA THR A 56 -4.41 -2.76 10.08
C THR A 56 -4.00 -4.14 10.61
N LEU A 57 -2.70 -4.35 10.87
CA LEU A 57 -2.20 -5.57 11.48
C LEU A 57 -2.33 -5.56 13.00
N PHE A 58 -1.87 -4.49 13.67
CA PHE A 58 -1.77 -4.43 15.13
C PHE A 58 -3.03 -3.94 15.84
N ALA A 59 -3.83 -3.09 15.20
CA ALA A 59 -5.01 -2.47 15.79
C ALA A 59 -6.18 -2.38 14.80
N PRO A 60 -6.68 -3.51 14.25
CA PRO A 60 -7.74 -3.52 13.26
C PRO A 60 -9.05 -2.88 13.77
N GLN A 61 -9.31 -2.93 15.07
CA GLN A 61 -10.52 -2.39 15.72
C GLN A 61 -10.27 -1.09 16.51
N GLY A 62 -9.10 -0.47 16.34
CA GLY A 62 -8.72 0.77 17.06
C GLY A 62 -8.06 0.56 18.42
N TYR A 63 -8.05 -0.67 18.95
CA TYR A 63 -7.26 -1.08 20.11
C TYR A 63 -6.14 -2.02 19.70
N ILE A 64 -5.00 -1.97 20.40
CA ILE A 64 -3.86 -2.85 20.12
C ILE A 64 -4.22 -4.27 20.56
N GLU A 65 -4.48 -5.14 19.59
CA GLU A 65 -4.84 -6.55 19.81
C GLU A 65 -3.66 -7.44 19.45
N ILE A 66 -2.67 -7.52 20.35
CA ILE A 66 -1.56 -8.47 20.27
C ILE A 66 -2.01 -9.76 20.95
N SER A 67 -2.88 -10.51 20.28
CA SER A 67 -3.33 -11.82 20.74
C SER A 67 -3.26 -12.81 19.58
N THR A 68 -2.99 -14.08 19.89
CA THR A 68 -3.02 -15.19 18.91
C THR A 68 -4.43 -15.41 18.33
N GLY A 69 -5.45 -14.74 18.85
CA GLY A 69 -6.79 -14.66 18.24
C GLY A 69 -6.92 -13.65 17.10
N ASN A 70 -5.92 -12.77 16.89
CA ASN A 70 -5.96 -11.78 15.82
C ASN A 70 -5.51 -12.40 14.49
N SER A 71 -6.48 -12.82 13.69
CA SER A 71 -6.30 -13.39 12.35
C SER A 71 -5.47 -12.51 11.41
N TYR A 72 -5.50 -11.19 11.58
CA TYR A 72 -4.70 -10.26 10.77
C TYR A 72 -3.21 -10.33 11.10
N LEU A 73 -2.83 -10.48 12.38
CA LEU A 73 -1.43 -10.65 12.78
C LEU A 73 -0.84 -11.95 12.25
N ILE A 74 -1.61 -13.04 12.30
CA ILE A 74 -1.17 -14.34 11.79
C ILE A 74 -0.97 -14.29 10.28
N ALA A 75 -1.97 -13.78 9.54
CA ALA A 75 -1.88 -13.63 8.09
C ALA A 75 -0.74 -12.68 7.67
N GLY A 76 -0.55 -11.58 8.39
CA GLY A 76 0.56 -10.64 8.19
C GLY A 76 1.93 -11.24 8.46
N THR A 77 2.04 -12.07 9.51
CA THR A 77 3.29 -12.78 9.83
C THR A 77 3.64 -13.78 8.73
N ILE A 78 2.65 -14.56 8.27
CA ILE A 78 2.83 -15.49 7.14
C ILE A 78 3.26 -14.73 5.89
N ALA A 79 2.55 -13.65 5.53
CA ALA A 79 2.91 -12.82 4.38
C ALA A 79 4.33 -12.23 4.49
N THR A 80 4.73 -11.80 5.69
CA THR A 80 6.10 -11.30 5.97
C THR A 80 7.14 -12.41 5.81
N LEU A 81 6.85 -13.62 6.28
CA LEU A 81 7.71 -14.78 6.10
C LEU A 81 7.90 -15.10 4.61
N LEU A 82 6.81 -15.14 3.84
CA LEU A 82 6.88 -15.37 2.38
C LEU A 82 7.65 -14.25 1.67
N ALA A 83 7.49 -12.99 2.12
CA ALA A 83 8.20 -11.84 1.57
C ALA A 83 9.72 -11.96 1.80
N TYR A 84 10.11 -12.44 2.99
CA TYR A 84 11.50 -12.67 3.34
C TYR A 84 12.16 -13.74 2.45
N PHE A 85 11.40 -14.77 2.07
CA PHE A 85 11.86 -15.87 1.22
C PHE A 85 12.05 -15.50 -0.28
N ARG A 86 12.15 -14.21 -0.62
CA ARG A 86 12.34 -13.70 -1.99
C ARG A 86 11.32 -14.24 -3.00
N GLN A 87 10.12 -14.55 -2.52
CA GLN A 87 9.06 -15.07 -3.39
C GLN A 87 8.53 -13.97 -4.31
N PRO A 88 8.03 -14.32 -5.52
CA PRO A 88 7.42 -13.34 -6.41
C PRO A 88 6.24 -12.65 -5.70
N PRO A 89 5.97 -11.36 -5.97
CA PRO A 89 4.94 -10.59 -5.26
C PRO A 89 3.55 -11.25 -5.28
N LEU A 90 3.23 -11.96 -6.37
CA LEU A 90 2.00 -12.74 -6.51
C LEU A 90 1.88 -13.84 -5.44
N VAL A 91 2.97 -14.54 -5.15
CA VAL A 91 2.97 -15.63 -4.15
C VAL A 91 2.91 -15.05 -2.75
N THR A 92 3.53 -13.90 -2.50
CA THR A 92 3.46 -13.21 -1.20
C THR A 92 2.04 -12.74 -0.89
N MET A 93 1.39 -12.08 -1.86
CA MET A 93 -0.01 -11.64 -1.76
C MET A 93 -0.95 -12.84 -1.68
N GLY A 94 -0.76 -13.83 -2.55
CA GLY A 94 -1.57 -15.04 -2.59
C GLY A 94 -1.48 -15.85 -1.30
N GLY A 95 -0.29 -16.04 -0.74
CA GLY A 95 -0.10 -16.76 0.52
C GLY A 95 -0.73 -16.04 1.71
N GLY A 96 -0.61 -14.71 1.79
CA GLY A 96 -1.32 -13.91 2.80
C GLY A 96 -2.85 -14.02 2.66
N MET A 97 -3.36 -13.97 1.43
CA MET A 97 -4.79 -14.11 1.14
C MET A 97 -5.33 -15.50 1.47
N VAL A 98 -4.60 -16.56 1.10
CA VAL A 98 -4.93 -17.95 1.42
C VAL A 98 -4.86 -18.19 2.92
N ALA A 99 -3.86 -17.65 3.61
CA ALA A 99 -3.77 -17.73 5.07
C ALA A 99 -4.97 -17.06 5.74
N MET A 100 -5.34 -15.85 5.31
CA MET A 100 -6.49 -15.14 5.86
C MET A 100 -7.81 -15.88 5.58
N LEU A 101 -7.99 -16.42 4.37
CA LEU A 101 -9.13 -17.26 4.00
C LEU A 101 -9.19 -18.54 4.84
N ALA A 102 -8.07 -19.23 5.02
CA ALA A 102 -8.00 -20.45 5.82
C ALA A 102 -8.39 -20.15 7.27
N ILE A 103 -7.82 -19.11 7.88
CA ILE A 103 -8.14 -18.72 9.27
C ILE A 103 -9.62 -18.35 9.40
N ARG A 104 -10.16 -17.55 8.46
CA ARG A 104 -11.58 -17.18 8.47
C ARG A 104 -12.51 -18.36 8.23
N SER A 105 -12.09 -19.36 7.43
CA SER A 105 -12.89 -20.56 7.16
C SER A 105 -12.94 -21.54 8.32
N PHE A 106 -11.92 -21.56 9.19
CA PHE A 106 -11.83 -22.46 10.35
C PHE A 106 -12.54 -21.93 11.60
N GLY A 107 -13.27 -20.81 11.51
CA GLY A 107 -14.26 -20.43 12.51
C GLY A 107 -13.73 -19.63 13.70
N ILE A 108 -13.28 -18.40 13.42
CA ILE A 108 -13.55 -17.19 14.24
C ILE A 108 -13.92 -16.06 13.28
#